data_AF-D8UBB4-F1
#
_entry.id   AF-D8UBB4-F1
#
_cell.length_a   1.000
_cell.length_b   1.000
_cell.length_c   1.000
_cell.angle_alpha   90.00
_cell.angle_beta   90.00
_cell.angle_gamma   90.00
#
_symmetry.space_group_name_H-M   'P 1'
#
loop_
_entity.id
_entity.type
_entity.pdbx_description
1 polymer ?
#
loop_
_entity_poly.entity_id
_entity_poly.type
_entity_poly.pdbx_seq_one_letter_code
_entity_poly.pdbx_strand_id
1 'polypeptide(L)'
;MQDAVPHLFAEEPLLLHHPVTLLSPGELRRRGVPVYRFVCPGSFIITFPNAYHAGFNAGFNCAEAVNFAPADWLPYGSAAVREYRQQGRRSTFSFDDLLVRI
;
A
#
# COMPACT_ATOMS: atom_id res chain seq x y z
N MET A 1 -8.52 -10.51 -2.94
CA MET A 1 -7.21 -11.15 -3.24
C MET A 1 -7.14 -12.52 -2.61
N GLN A 2 -7.49 -12.69 -1.34
CA GLN A 2 -7.53 -14.00 -0.66
C GLN A 2 -8.34 -15.05 -1.44
N ASP A 3 -9.47 -14.64 -2.00
CA ASP A 3 -10.34 -15.43 -2.85
C ASP A 3 -9.75 -15.73 -4.25
N ALA A 4 -8.90 -14.83 -4.76
CA ALA A 4 -8.32 -14.94 -6.11
C ALA A 4 -7.06 -15.83 -6.14
N VAL A 5 -6.29 -15.86 -5.06
CA VAL A 5 -5.04 -16.64 -4.95
C VAL A 5 -4.93 -17.34 -3.59
N PRO A 6 -5.90 -18.20 -3.22
CA PRO A 6 -5.99 -18.75 -1.85
C PRO A 6 -4.78 -19.60 -1.45
N HIS A 7 -4.16 -20.30 -2.41
CA HIS A 7 -2.96 -21.10 -2.15
C HIS A 7 -1.77 -20.24 -1.69
N LEU A 8 -1.58 -19.04 -2.28
CA LEU A 8 -0.50 -18.14 -1.87
C LEU A 8 -0.71 -17.60 -0.45
N PHE A 9 -1.97 -17.36 -0.04
CA PHE A 9 -2.28 -16.93 1.33
C PHE A 9 -2.18 -18.07 2.35
N ALA A 10 -2.33 -19.33 1.93
CA ALA A 10 -2.10 -20.48 2.79
C ALA A 10 -0.61 -20.66 3.12
N GLU A 11 0.26 -20.35 2.15
CA GLU A 11 1.72 -20.37 2.33
C GLU A 11 2.23 -19.14 3.09
N GLU A 12 1.72 -17.95 2.73
CA GLU A 12 2.13 -16.68 3.31
C GLU A 12 0.89 -15.85 3.71
N PRO A 13 0.44 -15.94 4.98
CA PRO A 13 -0.73 -15.20 5.44
C PRO A 13 -0.62 -13.67 5.30
N LEU A 14 0.60 -13.13 5.29
CA LEU A 14 0.87 -11.69 5.16
C LEU A 14 1.14 -11.26 3.71
N LEU A 15 0.76 -12.08 2.71
CA LEU A 15 1.05 -11.86 1.29
C LEU A 15 0.71 -10.44 0.78
N LEU A 16 -0.39 -9.83 1.26
CA LEU A 16 -0.80 -8.47 0.86
C LEU A 16 0.24 -7.39 1.17
N HIS A 17 1.14 -7.66 2.11
CA HIS A 17 2.20 -6.74 2.51
C HIS A 17 3.48 -6.92 1.70
N HIS A 18 3.57 -7.98 0.91
CA HIS A 18 4.68 -8.23 0.01
C HIS A 18 4.35 -7.70 -1.39
N PRO A 19 5.16 -6.79 -1.97
CA PRO A 19 4.90 -6.22 -3.29
C PRO A 19 5.28 -7.20 -4.41
N VAL A 20 4.80 -8.44 -4.33
CA VAL A 20 5.18 -9.55 -5.22
C VAL A 20 4.01 -10.09 -6.04
N THR A 21 2.78 -9.72 -5.70
CA THR A 21 1.58 -10.24 -6.35
C THR A 21 0.86 -9.14 -7.13
N LEU A 22 0.66 -9.37 -8.42
CA LEU A 22 -0.15 -8.52 -9.29
C LEU A 22 -1.46 -9.23 -9.62
N LEU A 23 -2.59 -8.56 -9.37
CA LEU A 23 -3.90 -8.97 -9.86
C LEU A 23 -4.34 -8.04 -10.98
N SER A 24 -4.93 -8.60 -12.03
CA SER A 24 -5.46 -7.80 -13.14
C SER A 24 -6.46 -6.75 -12.63
N PRO A 25 -6.36 -5.47 -13.06
CA PRO A 25 -7.36 -4.46 -12.77
C PRO A 25 -8.79 -4.88 -13.13
N GLY A 26 -8.95 -5.68 -14.20
CA GLY A 26 -10.26 -6.22 -14.60
C GLY A 26 -10.83 -7.20 -13.58
N GLU A 27 -9.97 -7.99 -12.94
CA GLU A 27 -10.37 -8.97 -11.92
C GLU A 27 -10.76 -8.30 -10.59
N LEU A 28 -10.07 -7.22 -10.24
CA LEU A 28 -10.42 -6.35 -9.11
C LEU A 28 -11.77 -5.66 -9.33
N ARG A 29 -11.98 -5.08 -10.53
CA ARG A 29 -13.25 -4.43 -10.88
C ARG A 29 -14.43 -5.40 -10.86
N ARG A 30 -14.25 -6.65 -11.35
CA ARG A 30 -15.27 -7.70 -11.26
C ARG A 30 -15.69 -8.02 -9.82
N ARG A 31 -14.81 -7.79 -8.85
CA ARG A 31 -15.07 -7.94 -7.40
C ARG A 31 -15.59 -6.66 -6.74
N GLY A 32 -15.94 -5.65 -7.52
CA GLY A 32 -16.43 -4.37 -7.00
C GLY A 32 -15.34 -3.48 -6.40
N VAL A 33 -14.06 -3.81 -6.56
CA VAL A 33 -12.96 -2.94 -6.11
C VAL A 33 -12.79 -1.80 -7.12
N PRO A 34 -12.85 -0.52 -6.68
CA PRO A 34 -12.61 0.61 -7.57
C PRO A 34 -11.13 0.64 -7.98
N VAL A 35 -10.87 0.75 -9.29
CA VAL A 35 -9.51 0.80 -9.82
C VAL A 35 -9.37 1.93 -10.83
N TYR A 36 -8.40 2.80 -10.59
CA TYR A 36 -8.07 3.96 -11.40
C TYR A 36 -6.69 3.80 -12.04
N ARG A 37 -6.45 4.48 -13.17
CA ARG A 37 -5.18 4.44 -13.90
C ARG A 37 -4.77 5.85 -14.29
N PHE A 38 -3.47 6.14 -14.18
CA PHE A 38 -2.87 7.39 -14.63
C PHE A 38 -1.60 7.09 -15.44
N VAL A 39 -1.37 7.84 -16.54
CA VAL A 39 -0.18 7.71 -17.40
C VAL A 39 0.17 9.10 -17.93
N CYS A 40 1.24 9.71 -17.41
CA CYS A 40 1.73 10.99 -17.90
C CYS A 40 3.22 11.19 -17.52
N PRO A 41 4.14 11.34 -18.49
CA PRO A 41 5.53 11.72 -18.22
C PRO A 41 5.63 13.10 -17.57
N GLY A 42 6.68 13.33 -16.76
CA GLY A 42 6.95 14.63 -16.13
C GLY A 42 5.91 15.08 -15.08
N SER A 43 5.04 14.17 -14.64
CA SER A 43 4.00 14.45 -13.64
C SER A 43 4.37 13.86 -12.28
N PHE A 44 3.85 14.47 -11.21
CA PHE A 44 3.86 13.88 -9.89
C PHE A 44 2.67 12.93 -9.70
N ILE A 45 2.90 11.85 -8.97
CA ILE A 45 1.85 10.92 -8.53
C ILE A 45 1.84 10.97 -7.00
N ILE A 46 0.69 11.31 -6.42
CA ILE A 46 0.49 11.32 -4.97
C ILE A 46 -0.34 10.09 -4.58
N THR A 47 0.23 9.24 -3.73
CA THR A 47 -0.45 8.08 -3.16
C THR A 47 -0.95 8.44 -1.76
N PHE A 48 -2.26 8.30 -1.54
CA PHE A 48 -2.89 8.58 -0.25
C PHE A 48 -2.72 7.41 0.75
N PRO A 49 -2.91 7.66 2.06
CA PRO A 49 -2.85 6.61 3.07
C PRO A 49 -3.82 5.45 2.75
N ASN A 50 -3.37 4.21 2.93
CA ASN A 50 -4.11 2.98 2.62
C ASN A 50 -4.56 2.82 1.15
N ALA A 51 -4.03 3.61 0.22
CA ALA A 51 -4.30 3.45 -1.21
C ALA A 51 -3.34 2.41 -1.83
N TYR A 52 -3.85 1.21 -2.10
CA TYR A 52 -3.12 0.20 -2.85
C TYR A 52 -2.82 0.70 -4.27
N HIS A 53 -1.58 0.54 -4.71
CA HIS A 53 -1.13 0.92 -6.04
C HIS A 53 -0.18 -0.13 -6.61
N ALA A 54 -0.20 -0.27 -7.93
CA ALA A 54 0.69 -1.13 -8.69
C ALA A 54 0.91 -0.50 -10.06
N GLY A 55 2.03 -0.81 -10.71
CA GLY A 55 2.38 -0.22 -11.99
C GLY A 55 3.50 -0.98 -12.70
N PHE A 56 3.78 -0.55 -13.91
CA PHE A 56 4.88 -1.03 -14.73
C PHE A 56 5.40 0.12 -15.59
N ASN A 57 6.62 -0.01 -16.09
CA ASN A 57 7.22 0.98 -16.98
C ASN A 57 6.97 0.58 -18.44
N ALA A 58 6.54 1.54 -19.27
CA ALA A 58 6.32 1.31 -20.70
C ALA A 58 7.62 1.30 -21.52
N GLY A 59 8.74 1.70 -20.92
CA GLY A 59 10.05 1.81 -21.54
C GLY A 59 11.10 2.28 -20.52
N PHE A 60 12.29 2.64 -21.00
CA PHE A 60 13.36 3.17 -20.15
C PHE A 60 12.95 4.50 -19.53
N ASN A 61 13.07 4.62 -18.21
CA ASN A 61 12.80 5.85 -17.46
C ASN A 61 13.59 5.91 -16.14
N CYS A 62 13.42 7.03 -15.44
CA CYS A 62 13.92 7.25 -14.08
C CYS A 62 12.78 7.89 -13.26
N ALA A 63 12.61 7.44 -12.02
CA ALA A 63 11.63 7.96 -11.08
C ALA A 63 12.21 8.00 -9.66
N GLU A 64 11.74 8.95 -8.87
CA GLU A 64 12.10 9.10 -7.46
C GLU A 64 10.82 9.18 -6.62
N ALA A 65 10.83 8.64 -5.41
CA ALA A 65 9.68 8.61 -4.53
C ALA A 65 10.09 8.84 -3.06
N VAL A 66 9.21 9.50 -2.32
CA VAL A 66 9.38 9.76 -0.88
C VAL A 66 8.05 9.57 -0.15
N ASN A 67 8.11 9.09 1.08
CA ASN A 67 6.96 9.06 1.99
C ASN A 67 6.92 10.35 2.81
N PHE A 68 5.72 10.87 3.06
CA PHE A 68 5.49 12.06 3.89
C PHE A 68 4.22 11.89 4.73
N ALA A 69 4.10 12.68 5.80
CA ALA A 69 3.06 12.50 6.83
C ALA A 69 2.50 13.87 7.29
N PRO A 70 1.51 14.44 6.59
CA PRO A 70 0.80 15.65 7.05
C PRO A 70 -0.06 15.38 8.29
N ALA A 71 -0.60 16.41 8.93
CA ALA A 71 -1.34 16.26 10.20
C ALA A 71 -2.56 15.32 10.10
N ASP A 72 -3.24 15.32 8.96
CA ASP A 72 -4.38 14.45 8.65
C ASP A 72 -3.98 12.97 8.41
N TRP A 73 -2.68 12.65 8.33
CA TRP A 73 -2.19 11.27 8.31
C TRP A 73 -2.25 10.59 9.69
N LEU A 74 -2.21 11.34 10.80
CA LEU A 74 -2.09 10.79 12.15
C LEU A 74 -3.14 9.72 12.51
N PRO A 75 -4.45 9.86 12.16
CA PRO A 75 -5.43 8.81 12.42
C PRO A 75 -5.10 7.49 11.71
N TYR A 76 -4.55 7.55 10.48
CA TYR A 76 -4.14 6.38 9.71
C TYR A 76 -2.91 5.72 10.33
N GLY A 77 -1.92 6.51 10.77
CA GLY A 77 -0.75 5.99 11.47
C GLY A 77 -1.12 5.23 12.75
N SER A 78 -2.03 5.78 13.55
CA SER A 78 -2.53 5.12 14.77
C SER A 78 -3.28 3.82 14.45
N ALA A 79 -4.13 3.81 13.42
CA ALA A 79 -4.83 2.61 12.98
C ALA A 79 -3.86 1.52 12.50
N ALA A 80 -2.86 1.89 11.70
CA ALA A 80 -1.85 0.96 11.18
C ALA A 80 -1.05 0.29 12.30
N VAL A 81 -0.68 1.02 13.36
CA VAL A 81 0.04 0.45 14.52
C VAL A 81 -0.79 -0.62 15.22
N ARG A 82 -2.10 -0.38 15.40
CA ARG A 82 -3.01 -1.36 16.00
C ARG A 82 -3.14 -2.60 15.12
N GLU A 83 -3.29 -2.41 13.81
CA GLU A 83 -3.38 -3.50 12.84
C GLU A 83 -2.09 -4.33 12.79
N TYR A 84 -0.93 -3.69 12.71
CA TYR A 84 0.37 -4.38 12.74
C TYR A 84 0.55 -5.19 14.01
N ARG A 85 0.15 -4.66 15.16
CA ARG A 85 0.18 -5.41 16.43
C ARG A 85 -0.70 -6.66 16.37
N GLN A 86 -1.90 -6.59 15.79
CA GLN A 86 -2.79 -7.74 15.63
C GLN A 86 -2.21 -8.79 14.68
N GLN A 87 -1.48 -8.35 13.65
CA GLN A 87 -0.84 -9.20 12.65
C GLN A 87 0.54 -9.73 13.09
N GLY A 88 1.01 -9.39 14.30
CA GLY A 88 2.37 -9.74 14.75
C GLY A 88 3.49 -9.06 13.95
N ARG A 89 3.15 -8.01 13.19
CA ARG A 89 4.07 -7.27 12.31
C ARG A 89 4.82 -6.19 13.09
N ARG A 90 6.11 -6.06 12.82
CA ARG A 90 6.95 -5.00 13.40
C ARG A 90 6.71 -3.66 12.68
N SER A 91 6.55 -2.61 13.46
CA SER A 91 6.56 -1.24 12.95
C SER A 91 7.97 -0.79 12.58
N THR A 92 8.09 0.07 11.57
CA THR A 92 9.39 0.63 11.13
C THR A 92 9.96 1.65 12.12
N PHE A 93 9.09 2.32 12.88
CA PHE A 93 9.44 3.28 13.92
C PHE A 93 8.38 3.29 15.03
N SER A 94 8.66 3.96 16.15
CA SER A 94 7.70 4.15 17.23
C SER A 94 6.76 5.31 16.91
N PHE A 95 5.48 5.00 16.67
CA PHE A 95 4.47 6.01 16.41
C PHE A 95 4.20 6.89 17.63
N ASP A 96 4.23 6.32 18.84
CA ASP A 96 4.02 7.07 20.07
C ASP A 96 5.17 8.04 20.35
N ASP A 97 6.41 7.67 20.03
CA ASP A 97 7.57 8.57 20.14
C ASP A 97 7.46 9.73 19.13
N LEU A 98 6.96 9.48 17.91
CA LEU A 98 6.65 10.53 16.96
C LEU A 98 5.62 11.51 17.52
N LEU A 99 4.51 11.00 18.10
CA LEU A 99 3.44 11.83 18.66
C LEU A 99 3.90 12.72 19.82
N VAL A 100 4.87 12.28 20.62
CA VAL A 100 5.40 13.06 21.75
C VAL A 100 6.38 14.16 21.28
N ARG A 101 6.95 14.03 20.09
CA ARG A 101 7.98 14.93 19.55
C ARG A 101 7.46 16.00 18.58
N ILE A 102 6.21 15.88 18.12
CA ILE A 102 5.53 16.88 17.29
C ILE A 102 4.75 17.87 18.16
#